data_AF-A0A089XJS9-F1
#
_entry.id   AF-A0A089XJS9-F1
#
_cell.length_a   1.000
_cell.length_b   1.000
_cell.length_c   1.000
_cell.angle_alpha   90.00
_cell.angle_beta   90.00
_cell.angle_gamma   90.00
#
_symmetry.space_group_name_H-M   'P 1'
#
loop_
_entity.id
_entity.type
_entity.pdbx_description
1 polymer ?
#
loop_
_entity_poly.entity_id
_entity_poly.type
_entity_poly.pdbx_seq_one_letter_code
_entity_poly.pdbx_strand_id
1 'polypeptide(L)'
;MNEHDERGTTMTGVDPGRLDDQQLMRELETIHRTRHDTLLYGSNDALRAHNERMAQLEGEYLRRNPRRFVAAGRTRDGARERAAAGDGAAAGPREGRRTPVGKWGPGDTGAGAPRT
;
A
#
# COMPACT_ATOMS: atom_id res chain seq x y z
N MET A 1 -35.09 -4.67 12.79
CA MET A 1 -33.98 -4.92 13.71
C MET A 1 -32.74 -5.10 12.84
N ASN A 2 -31.93 -4.06 12.65
CA ASN A 2 -30.67 -4.20 11.90
C ASN A 2 -29.55 -4.16 12.95
N GLU A 3 -29.23 -5.32 13.50
CA GLU A 3 -28.28 -5.54 14.61
C GLU A 3 -26.81 -5.43 14.17
N HIS A 4 -26.53 -4.74 13.05
CA HIS A 4 -25.20 -4.61 12.48
C HIS A 4 -24.60 -3.19 12.58
N ASP A 5 -25.37 -2.20 13.02
CA ASP A 5 -24.89 -0.81 13.15
C ASP A 5 -24.18 -0.50 14.47
N GLU A 6 -24.19 -1.41 15.46
CA GLU A 6 -23.61 -1.14 16.78
C GLU A 6 -22.10 -1.45 16.89
N ARG A 7 -21.49 -2.02 15.85
CA ARG A 7 -20.04 -2.30 15.78
C ARG A 7 -19.23 -1.15 15.13
N GLY A 8 -19.85 -0.02 14.80
CA GLY A 8 -19.22 1.10 14.07
C GLY A 8 -18.73 2.27 14.92
N THR A 9 -19.06 2.33 16.21
CA THR A 9 -19.04 3.60 16.99
C THR A 9 -17.84 3.79 17.93
N THR A 10 -16.79 2.96 17.89
CA THR A 10 -15.62 3.11 18.80
C THR A 10 -14.25 3.13 18.10
N MET A 11 -14.19 3.47 16.81
CA MET A 11 -12.90 3.68 16.11
C MET A 11 -12.21 5.02 16.44
N THR A 12 -12.72 5.80 17.39
CA THR A 12 -11.92 6.84 18.07
C THR A 12 -10.98 6.17 19.08
N GLY A 13 -10.17 5.22 18.60
CA GLY A 13 -9.20 4.55 19.46
C GLY A 13 -8.16 5.55 19.98
N VAL A 14 -7.53 5.19 21.09
CA VAL A 14 -6.56 6.01 21.84
C VAL A 14 -5.59 6.74 20.91
N ASP A 15 -5.31 8.02 21.22
CA ASP A 15 -4.30 8.83 20.53
C ASP A 15 -2.98 8.04 20.42
N PRO A 16 -2.40 7.87 19.21
CA PRO A 16 -1.13 7.18 19.02
C PRO A 16 -0.02 7.65 19.96
N GLY A 17 0.03 8.94 20.29
CA GLY A 17 1.03 9.50 21.20
C GLY A 17 0.94 8.96 22.64
N ARG A 18 -0.21 8.36 23.01
CA ARG A 18 -0.46 7.77 24.33
C ARG A 18 -0.29 6.26 24.37
N LEU A 19 -0.04 5.61 23.23
CA LEU A 19 0.21 4.17 23.16
C LEU A 19 1.65 3.88 23.58
N ASP A 20 1.86 2.83 24.39
CA ASP A 20 3.20 2.27 24.56
C ASP A 20 3.67 1.57 23.27
N ASP A 21 4.96 1.24 23.19
CA ASP A 21 5.52 0.65 21.96
C ASP A 21 4.89 -0.69 21.60
N GLN A 22 4.55 -1.53 22.58
CA GLN A 22 3.93 -2.82 22.29
C GLN A 22 2.50 -2.65 21.80
N GLN A 23 1.75 -1.71 22.38
CA GLN A 23 0.40 -1.35 21.94
C GLN A 23 0.44 -0.78 20.53
N LEU A 24 1.36 0.15 20.23
CA LEU A 24 1.53 0.72 18.91
C LEU A 24 1.80 -0.35 17.85
N MET A 25 2.70 -1.30 18.14
CA MET A 25 3.00 -2.40 17.22
C MET A 25 1.80 -3.32 16.99
N ARG A 26 1.02 -3.64 18.03
CA ARG A 26 -0.20 -4.46 17.90
C ARG A 26 -1.29 -3.75 17.07
N GLU A 27 -1.46 -2.44 17.28
CA GLU A 27 -2.42 -1.64 16.52
C GLU A 27 -2.02 -1.53 15.04
N LEU A 28 -0.71 -1.34 14.76
CA LEU A 28 -0.18 -1.33 13.39
C LEU A 28 -0.40 -2.66 12.68
N GLU A 29 -0.12 -3.78 13.35
CA GLU A 29 -0.39 -5.11 12.78
C GLU A 29 -1.88 -5.28 12.46
N THR A 30 -2.74 -4.92 13.40
CA THR A 30 -4.20 -5.06 13.26
C THR A 30 -4.73 -4.22 12.11
N ILE A 31 -4.35 -2.93 12.04
CA ILE A 31 -4.86 -2.02 11.01
C ILE A 31 -4.38 -2.39 9.62
N HIS A 32 -3.15 -2.90 9.49
CA HIS A 32 -2.64 -3.40 8.21
C HIS A 32 -3.33 -4.70 7.78
N ARG A 33 -3.61 -5.61 8.71
CA ARG A 33 -4.31 -6.87 8.42
C ARG A 33 -5.70 -6.63 7.82
N THR A 34 -6.45 -5.68 8.36
CA THR A 34 -7.85 -5.42 7.94
C THR A 34 -7.97 -4.42 6.78
N ARG A 35 -6.86 -3.90 6.25
CA ARG A 35 -6.86 -2.87 5.21
C ARG A 35 -7.60 -3.30 3.95
N HIS A 36 -7.34 -4.52 3.47
CA HIS A 36 -7.93 -5.00 2.22
C HIS A 36 -9.43 -5.21 2.38
N ASP A 37 -9.86 -5.78 3.51
CA ASP A 37 -11.27 -6.00 3.81
C ASP A 37 -12.03 -4.66 3.91
N THR A 38 -11.44 -3.65 4.56
CA THR A 38 -12.04 -2.32 4.66
C THR A 38 -12.09 -1.63 3.30
N LEU A 39 -11.09 -1.83 2.44
CA LEU A 39 -11.08 -1.30 1.08
C LEU A 39 -12.19 -1.90 0.20
N LEU A 40 -12.45 -3.21 0.31
CA LEU A 40 -13.40 -3.90 -0.54
C LEU A 40 -14.85 -3.81 -0.04
N TYR A 41 -15.04 -3.84 1.27
CA TYR A 41 -16.36 -4.05 1.88
C TYR A 41 -16.76 -2.94 2.87
N GLY A 42 -15.87 -2.00 3.17
CA GLY A 42 -16.17 -0.86 4.03
C GLY A 42 -17.01 0.20 3.32
N SER A 43 -17.76 0.97 4.09
CA SER A 43 -18.36 2.22 3.58
C SER A 43 -17.27 3.26 3.29
N ASN A 44 -17.60 4.29 2.51
CA ASN A 44 -16.66 5.39 2.24
C ASN A 44 -16.18 6.07 3.52
N ASP A 45 -17.06 6.26 4.52
CA ASP A 45 -16.68 6.83 5.81
C ASP A 45 -15.79 5.89 6.62
N ALA A 46 -16.07 4.59 6.61
CA ALA A 46 -15.22 3.60 7.27
C ALA A 46 -13.82 3.57 6.65
N LEU A 47 -13.72 3.61 5.31
CA LEU A 47 -12.45 3.67 4.60
C LEU A 47 -11.67 4.95 4.91
N ARG A 48 -12.36 6.11 4.97
CA ARG A 48 -11.74 7.39 5.32
C ARG A 48 -11.17 7.35 6.74
N ALA A 49 -11.98 6.94 7.72
CA ALA A 49 -11.54 6.81 9.11
C ALA A 49 -10.37 5.82 9.25
N HIS A 50 -10.42 4.70 8.52
CA HIS A 50 -9.35 3.71 8.51
C HIS A 50 -8.03 4.28 7.96
N ASN A 51 -8.08 5.03 6.85
CA ASN A 51 -6.91 5.68 6.26
C ASN A 51 -6.32 6.75 7.19
N GLU A 52 -7.17 7.57 7.82
CA GLU A 52 -6.74 8.57 8.81
C GLU A 52 -6.03 7.91 9.98
N ARG A 53 -6.61 6.86 10.57
CA ARG A 53 -6.01 6.12 11.68
C ARG A 53 -4.70 5.43 11.30
N MET A 54 -4.62 4.85 10.09
CA MET A 54 -3.39 4.23 9.58
C MET A 54 -2.26 5.24 9.47
N ALA A 55 -2.53 6.42 8.89
CA ALA A 55 -1.55 7.49 8.77
C ALA A 55 -1.06 8.00 10.14
N GLN A 56 -1.96 8.10 11.11
CA GLN A 56 -1.64 8.53 12.48
C GLN A 56 -0.70 7.54 13.19
N LEU A 57 -1.00 6.24 13.14
CA LEU A 57 -0.18 5.18 13.76
C LEU A 57 1.19 5.05 13.08
N GLU A 58 1.22 5.08 11.74
CA GLU A 58 2.46 5.05 10.98
C GLU A 58 3.33 6.28 11.27
N GLY A 59 2.70 7.47 11.35
CA GLY A 59 3.38 8.71 11.72
C GLY A 59 4.02 8.62 13.10
N GLU A 60 3.33 8.08 14.09
CA GLU A 60 3.88 7.89 15.43
C GLU A 60 5.06 6.90 15.44
N TYR A 61 4.93 5.78 14.74
CA TYR A 61 6.04 4.83 14.61
C TYR A 61 7.27 5.48 13.99
N LEU A 62 7.09 6.27 12.93
CA LEU A 62 8.19 6.98 12.26
C LEU A 62 8.82 8.04 13.16
N ARG A 63 8.03 8.76 13.97
CA ARG A 63 8.54 9.70 14.97
C ARG A 63 9.42 9.03 16.01
N ARG A 64 9.01 7.86 16.53
CA ARG A 64 9.79 7.08 17.50
C ARG A 64 11.00 6.39 16.90
N ASN A 65 10.98 6.08 15.60
CA ASN A 65 11.98 5.27 14.91
C ASN A 65 12.64 6.03 13.74
N PRO A 66 13.34 7.18 13.99
CA PRO A 66 13.96 7.96 12.92
C PRO A 66 15.09 7.22 12.20
N ARG A 67 15.70 6.22 12.86
CA ARG A 67 16.80 5.40 12.31
C ARG A 67 16.34 3.99 11.92
N ARG A 68 15.06 3.82 11.55
CA ARG A 68 14.55 2.49 11.18
C ARG A 68 15.37 1.87 10.05
N PHE A 69 15.54 0.55 10.11
CA PHE A 69 16.18 -0.19 9.04
C PHE A 69 15.29 -0.17 7.78
N VAL A 70 15.87 0.26 6.66
CA VAL A 70 15.23 0.19 5.34
C VAL A 70 15.95 -0.87 4.54
N ALA A 71 15.25 -1.94 4.19
CA ALA A 71 15.83 -2.98 3.35
C ALA A 71 16.18 -2.40 1.97
N ALA A 72 17.45 -2.47 1.57
CA ALA A 72 17.93 -1.95 0.27
C ALA A 72 17.08 -2.49 -0.90
N GLY A 73 16.62 -3.74 -0.82
CA GLY A 73 15.74 -4.37 -1.81
C GLY A 73 14.37 -3.71 -2.00
N ARG A 74 13.92 -2.90 -1.03
CA ARG A 74 12.66 -2.12 -1.08
C ARG A 74 12.90 -0.65 -1.46
N THR A 75 14.13 -0.28 -1.81
CA THR A 75 14.48 1.06 -2.31
C THR A 75 14.64 1.05 -3.82
N ARG A 76 14.48 2.23 -4.44
CA ARG A 76 14.74 2.41 -5.86
C ARG A 76 16.22 2.24 -6.17
N ASP A 77 17.09 2.73 -5.31
CA ASP A 77 18.54 2.67 -5.51
C ASP A 77 19.04 1.22 -5.44
N GLY A 78 18.60 0.46 -4.43
CA GLY A 78 18.89 -0.97 -4.39
C GLY A 78 18.29 -1.77 -5.55
N ALA A 79 17.21 -1.30 -6.19
CA ALA A 79 16.72 -1.89 -7.45
C ALA A 79 17.64 -1.57 -8.64
N ARG A 80 18.18 -0.34 -8.71
CA ARG A 80 19.16 0.07 -9.73
C ARG A 80 20.49 -0.68 -9.59
N GLU A 81 20.98 -0.84 -8.36
CA GLU A 81 22.22 -1.60 -8.08
C GLU A 81 22.10 -3.06 -8.53
N ARG A 82 20.95 -3.71 -8.28
CA ARG A 82 20.70 -5.08 -8.77
C ARG A 82 20.59 -5.16 -10.29
N ALA A 83 19.97 -4.17 -10.94
CA ALA A 83 19.91 -4.11 -12.40
C ALA A 83 21.33 -4.00 -13.00
N ALA A 84 22.14 -3.07 -12.48
CA ALA A 84 23.52 -2.89 -12.90
C ALA A 84 24.38 -4.15 -12.64
N ALA A 85 24.15 -4.86 -11.53
CA ALA A 85 24.84 -6.12 -11.23
C ALA A 85 24.36 -7.30 -12.11
N GLY A 86 23.09 -7.33 -12.51
CA GLY A 86 22.49 -8.37 -13.35
C GLY A 86 22.80 -8.24 -14.85
N ASP A 87 23.04 -7.01 -15.32
CA ASP A 87 23.41 -6.74 -16.72
C ASP A 87 24.85 -7.20 -17.05
N GLY A 88 25.69 -7.46 -16.04
CA GLY A 88 27.03 -8.05 -16.21
C GLY A 88 27.07 -9.58 -16.33
N ALA A 89 25.98 -10.28 -15.97
CA ALA A 89 25.96 -11.75 -15.89
C ALA A 89 25.17 -12.44 -17.02
N ALA A 90 24.53 -11.67 -17.91
CA ALA A 90 23.61 -12.22 -18.91
C ALA A 90 23.94 -11.81 -20.36
N ALA A 91 25.19 -12.02 -20.76
CA ALA A 91 25.59 -12.05 -22.18
C ALA A 91 25.66 -13.50 -22.69
N GLY A 92 24.51 -14.18 -22.70
CA GLY A 92 24.29 -15.39 -23.51
C GLY A 92 23.19 -15.08 -24.55
N PRO A 93 23.20 -15.68 -25.75
CA PRO A 93 22.33 -15.26 -26.84
C PRO A 93 20.87 -15.53 -26.47
N ARG A 94 20.07 -14.45 -26.37
CA ARG A 94 18.66 -14.49 -26.01
C ARG A 94 17.80 -14.48 -27.26
N GLU A 95 17.66 -15.64 -27.89
CA GLU A 95 16.67 -15.83 -28.94
C GLU A 95 15.26 -15.91 -28.32
N GLY A 96 14.34 -15.06 -28.80
CA GLY A 96 12.92 -15.39 -28.85
C GLY A 96 11.99 -15.13 -27.66
N ARG A 97 12.24 -14.16 -26.76
CA ARG A 97 11.19 -13.78 -25.77
C ARG A 97 10.17 -12.81 -26.35
N ARG A 98 9.07 -13.36 -26.90
CA ARG A 98 7.82 -12.61 -27.11
C ARG A 98 7.29 -12.09 -25.78
N THR A 99 7.06 -10.79 -25.67
CA THR A 99 6.48 -10.14 -24.49
C THR A 99 4.98 -10.47 -24.43
N PRO A 100 4.44 -11.05 -23.35
CA PRO A 100 3.00 -11.12 -23.17
C PRO A 100 2.48 -9.71 -22.90
N VAL A 101 1.54 -9.24 -23.73
CA VAL A 101 0.82 -7.99 -23.51
C VAL A 101 0.06 -8.12 -22.18
N GLY A 102 0.35 -7.26 -21.21
CA GLY A 102 -0.39 -7.23 -19.96
C GLY A 102 -1.82 -6.71 -20.18
N LYS A 103 -2.77 -7.16 -19.36
CA LYS A 103 -4.21 -6.82 -19.43
C LYS A 103 -4.56 -5.33 -19.26
N TRP A 104 -3.56 -4.49 -19.02
CA TRP A 104 -3.70 -3.05 -18.87
C TRP A 104 -3.15 -2.40 -20.15
N GLY A 105 -3.81 -2.66 -21.28
CA GLY A 105 -3.52 -1.97 -22.52
C GLY A 105 -3.82 -0.46 -22.40
N PRO A 106 -3.22 0.39 -23.25
CA PRO A 106 -3.52 1.81 -23.25
C PRO A 106 -5.01 1.98 -23.57
N GLY A 107 -5.76 2.55 -22.64
CA GLY A 107 -7.13 2.99 -22.89
C GLY A 107 -7.10 4.03 -24.00
N ASP A 108 -7.68 3.66 -25.14
CA ASP A 108 -8.01 4.61 -26.20
C ASP A 108 -9.00 5.62 -25.60
N THR A 109 -8.49 6.79 -25.22
CA THR A 109 -9.33 7.93 -24.87
C THR A 109 -9.99 8.39 -26.15
N GLY A 110 -11.27 8.02 -26.30
CA GLY A 110 -12.09 8.43 -27.42
C GLY A 110 -11.95 9.92 -27.70
N ALA A 111 -11.49 10.22 -28.92
CA ALA A 111 -11.47 11.56 -29.46
C ALA A 111 -12.32 11.58 -30.74
N GLY A 112 -13.49 12.22 -30.62
CA GLY A 112 -14.08 13.05 -31.66
C GLY A 112 -14.47 12.40 -32.99
N ALA A 113 -15.78 12.23 -33.18
CA ALA A 113 -16.44 12.45 -34.48
C ALA A 113 -15.93 13.77 -35.12
N PRO A 114 -15.98 13.98 -36.46
CA PRO A 114 -17.22 13.85 -37.24
C PRO A 114 -17.09 13.50 -38.74
N ARG A 115 -18.28 13.47 -39.38
CA ARG A 115 -18.58 13.58 -40.83
C ARG A 115 -18.75 12.22 -41.52
N THR A 116 -19.74 11.97 -42.36
CA THR A 116 -20.64 12.81 -43.18
C THR A 116 -22.01 12.17 -43.29
#